data_AF-A0A533T7Y5-F1
#
_entry.id   AF-A0A533T7Y5-F1
#
_cell.length_a   1.000
_cell.length_b   1.000
_cell.length_c   1.000
_cell.angle_alpha   90.00
_cell.angle_beta   90.00
_cell.angle_gamma   90.00
#
_symmetry.space_group_name_H-M   'P 1'
#
loop_
_entity.id
_entity.type
_entity.pdbx_description
1 polymer ?
#
loop_
_entity_poly.entity_id
_entity_poly.type
_entity_poly.pdbx_seq_one_letter_code
_entity_poly.pdbx_strand_id
1 'polypeptide(L)'
;MAITTHNNTDAVIFIPDMGNHIGVDLFAERFAAELDRNTLSAHVSYDVVRSGDDKHYQSGISKTDMESVRSIIRNNGENKNKVADIYYFEYAKTLRNVWARKNNFKKSMMLFFTLINLYYKLFCSFFTVRSKRLSEQFQIAYAMLLMLFLSIYMIIVIIAVAGVVKSVIPSLGIEISKWTSDIKIEDPLNILVVYSGHFVIISALIKSFVPDYQKTFTSMVESLMGVIDYISLGEYKDIIAGRFADMLDYISSNNYERIHVVSYSMGSVIALDNIFPYGDSPSLRVNNIYSLTTIGCPYDFIRLFWGYYFEGRGMLKDVPIQWLNVYSPSDILGSNFRDDAKNEEADHSVSIKKMGDSYYNDEKIGPIPENIVFTGGINIKGILQWFSFFGIRNHGVYFEDNECIEKSCLSGIIHKLYAGKPILA
;
A
#
# COMPACT_ATOMS: atom_id res chain seq x y z
N MET A 1 -43.92 17.02 14.85
CA MET A 1 -43.42 16.08 13.83
C MET A 1 -42.14 16.70 13.28
N ALA A 2 -40.98 16.30 13.81
CA ALA A 2 -39.71 16.78 13.29
C ALA A 2 -39.48 16.07 11.95
N ILE A 3 -39.39 16.83 10.86
CA ILE A 3 -38.91 16.32 9.59
C ILE A 3 -37.42 16.02 9.81
N THR A 4 -37.09 14.77 10.13
CA THR A 4 -35.72 14.28 10.00
C THR A 4 -35.39 14.34 8.52
N THR A 5 -34.79 15.45 8.08
CA THR A 5 -34.08 15.52 6.81
C THR A 5 -33.00 14.45 6.86
N HIS A 6 -33.24 13.31 6.23
CA HIS A 6 -32.18 12.34 6.01
C HIS A 6 -31.08 13.06 5.22
N ASN A 7 -29.93 13.25 5.85
CA ASN A 7 -28.74 13.70 5.14
C ASN A 7 -28.34 12.54 4.22
N ASN A 8 -28.61 12.70 2.92
CA ASN A 8 -28.14 11.78 1.87
C ASN A 8 -26.64 12.01 1.57
N THR A 9 -25.84 12.15 2.63
CA THR A 9 -24.39 12.35 2.52
C THR A 9 -23.72 11.07 2.97
N ASP A 10 -22.83 10.55 2.14
CA ASP A 10 -22.00 9.39 2.47
C ASP A 10 -20.60 9.83 2.96
N ALA A 11 -19.94 8.98 3.72
CA ALA A 11 -18.53 9.13 4.05
C ALA A 11 -17.70 8.12 3.27
N VAL A 12 -16.57 8.56 2.72
CA VAL A 12 -15.61 7.70 2.02
C VAL A 12 -14.26 7.82 2.70
N ILE A 13 -13.79 6.74 3.29
CA ILE A 13 -12.45 6.63 3.86
C ILE A 13 -11.52 6.12 2.76
N PHE A 14 -10.60 6.97 2.31
CA PHE A 14 -9.53 6.59 1.40
C PHE A 14 -8.27 6.18 2.18
N ILE A 15 -7.81 4.95 1.96
CA ILE A 15 -6.59 4.39 2.51
C ILE A 15 -5.57 4.22 1.37
N PRO A 16 -4.55 5.10 1.27
CA PRO A 16 -3.64 5.16 0.13
C PRO A 16 -2.60 4.03 0.15
N ASP A 17 -1.74 3.99 -0.87
CA ASP A 17 -0.49 3.22 -0.83
C ASP A 17 0.59 3.93 0.02
N MET A 18 1.67 3.21 0.35
CA MET A 18 2.84 3.69 1.08
C MET A 18 3.57 4.88 0.41
N GLY A 19 3.46 5.03 -0.90
CA GLY A 19 4.19 6.04 -1.68
C GLY A 19 3.70 7.49 -1.55
N ASN A 20 2.56 7.73 -0.88
CA ASN A 20 1.88 9.05 -0.82
C ASN A 20 1.68 9.74 -2.19
N HIS A 21 1.64 8.97 -3.28
CA HIS A 21 1.52 9.53 -4.63
C HIS A 21 0.10 10.08 -4.92
N ILE A 22 -0.89 9.59 -4.20
CA ILE A 22 -2.29 9.99 -4.34
C ILE A 22 -2.72 10.62 -3.02
N GLY A 23 -2.71 11.95 -2.99
CA GLY A 23 -3.29 12.70 -1.87
C GLY A 23 -4.81 12.73 -1.92
N VAL A 24 -5.41 13.22 -0.84
CA VAL A 24 -6.85 13.43 -0.71
C VAL A 24 -7.46 14.27 -1.85
N ASP A 25 -6.75 15.31 -2.31
CA ASP A 25 -7.22 16.27 -3.30
C ASP A 25 -7.41 15.56 -4.63
N LEU A 26 -6.34 14.91 -5.11
CA LEU A 26 -6.36 14.16 -6.36
C LEU A 26 -7.36 13.00 -6.33
N PHE A 27 -7.48 12.29 -5.20
CA PHE A 27 -8.48 11.23 -5.07
C PHE A 27 -9.90 11.80 -5.13
N ALA A 28 -10.19 12.89 -4.41
CA ALA A 28 -11.50 13.53 -4.42
C ALA A 28 -11.87 14.12 -5.79
N GLU A 29 -10.92 14.73 -6.49
CA GLU A 29 -11.10 15.24 -7.86
C GLU A 29 -11.44 14.13 -8.84
N ARG A 30 -10.71 13.01 -8.80
CA ARG A 30 -11.03 11.83 -9.62
C ARG A 30 -12.37 11.21 -9.25
N PHE A 31 -12.71 11.18 -7.96
CA PHE A 31 -14.00 10.68 -7.50
C PHE A 31 -15.15 11.54 -8.01
N ALA A 32 -15.04 12.87 -7.91
CA ALA A 32 -16.02 13.81 -8.45
C ALA A 32 -16.15 13.70 -9.98
N ALA A 33 -15.04 13.62 -10.70
CA ALA A 33 -15.05 13.44 -12.16
C ALA A 33 -15.72 12.12 -12.60
N GLU A 34 -15.56 11.04 -11.83
CA GLU A 34 -16.28 9.79 -12.13
C GLU A 34 -17.77 9.86 -11.74
N LEU A 35 -18.16 10.64 -10.72
CA LEU A 35 -19.57 10.94 -10.47
C LEU A 35 -20.19 11.73 -11.63
N ASP A 36 -19.49 12.73 -12.16
CA ASP A 36 -19.92 13.52 -13.33
C ASP A 36 -20.19 12.61 -14.55
N ARG A 37 -19.38 11.57 -14.74
CA ARG A 37 -19.51 10.65 -15.87
C ARG A 37 -20.62 9.63 -15.73
N ASN A 38 -20.91 9.25 -14.49
CA ASN A 38 -21.94 8.25 -14.19
C ASN A 38 -23.31 8.89 -13.92
N THR A 39 -23.40 10.23 -13.88
CA THR A 39 -24.67 10.93 -13.72
C THR A 39 -25.51 10.85 -15.00
N LEU A 40 -26.82 10.72 -14.84
CA LEU A 40 -27.74 10.61 -15.99
C LEU A 40 -28.09 11.96 -16.62
N SER A 41 -27.82 13.07 -15.93
CA SER A 41 -28.26 14.41 -16.33
C SER A 41 -27.10 15.34 -16.66
N ALA A 42 -27.09 15.91 -17.86
CA ALA A 42 -26.05 16.85 -18.33
C ALA A 42 -26.03 18.20 -17.58
N HIS A 43 -27.03 18.48 -16.73
CA HIS A 43 -27.11 19.71 -15.93
C HIS A 43 -26.59 19.53 -14.50
N VAL A 44 -26.11 18.34 -14.15
CA VAL A 44 -25.56 18.02 -12.85
C VAL A 44 -24.04 18.04 -12.94
N SER A 45 -23.38 18.71 -12.01
CA SER A 45 -21.93 18.63 -11.84
C SER A 45 -21.53 18.34 -10.40
N TYR A 46 -20.34 17.78 -10.19
CA TYR A 46 -19.79 17.54 -8.85
C TYR A 46 -18.52 18.36 -8.64
N ASP A 47 -18.58 19.26 -7.67
CA ASP A 47 -17.46 20.11 -7.29
C ASP A 47 -16.78 19.57 -6.03
N VAL A 48 -15.45 19.60 -6.00
CA VAL A 48 -14.68 19.32 -4.79
C VAL A 48 -14.46 20.62 -4.02
N VAL A 49 -14.89 20.63 -2.77
CA VAL A 49 -14.70 21.77 -1.87
C VAL A 49 -13.90 21.32 -0.66
N ARG A 50 -12.92 22.13 -0.25
CA ARG A 50 -12.24 21.93 1.03
C ARG A 50 -13.25 22.18 2.14
N SER A 51 -13.47 21.18 2.99
CA SER A 51 -14.38 21.38 4.11
C SER A 51 -13.79 22.47 5.01
N GLY A 52 -14.61 23.44 5.42
CA GLY A 52 -14.22 24.44 6.43
C GLY A 52 -13.83 23.80 7.77
N ASP A 53 -14.18 22.53 7.95
CA ASP A 53 -13.78 21.64 9.04
C ASP A 53 -12.53 20.80 8.72
N ASP A 54 -11.58 21.30 7.91
CA ASP A 54 -10.16 20.82 7.87
C ASP A 54 -9.45 20.95 9.25
N LYS A 55 -10.21 21.08 10.35
CA LYS A 55 -9.78 20.90 11.71
C LYS A 55 -9.34 19.46 11.87
N HIS A 56 -8.02 19.29 11.92
CA HIS A 56 -7.37 18.09 12.44
C HIS A 56 -8.19 17.52 13.61
N TYR A 57 -8.83 16.38 13.40
CA TYR A 57 -9.49 15.69 14.48
C TYR A 57 -8.43 15.34 15.52
N GLN A 58 -8.58 15.89 16.73
CA GLN A 58 -7.75 15.56 17.87
C GLN A 58 -8.35 14.33 18.57
N SER A 59 -7.89 13.14 18.20
CA SER A 59 -8.11 11.95 19.03
C SER A 59 -7.28 12.04 20.31
N GLY A 60 -7.86 11.62 21.44
CA GLY A 60 -7.26 11.65 22.78
C GLY A 60 -6.03 10.77 22.98
N ILE A 61 -5.64 9.92 22.01
CA ILE A 61 -4.50 9.00 22.16
C ILE A 61 -3.25 9.49 21.41
N SER A 62 -3.41 10.36 20.40
CA SER A 62 -2.27 10.99 19.72
C SER A 62 -2.72 12.21 18.92
N LYS A 63 -2.02 13.33 19.09
CA LYS A 63 -2.20 14.61 18.37
C LYS A 63 -1.94 14.55 16.85
N THR A 64 -1.98 13.37 16.22
CA THR A 64 -1.38 13.13 14.91
C THR A 64 -2.39 12.80 13.83
N ASP A 65 -2.56 13.77 12.93
CA ASP A 65 -2.63 13.60 11.48
C ASP A 65 -3.87 12.83 10.94
N MET A 66 -5.06 13.40 11.10
CA MET A 66 -6.06 13.36 10.04
C MET A 66 -6.05 14.76 9.41
N GLU A 67 -5.44 14.87 8.23
CA GLU A 67 -5.02 16.19 7.70
C GLU A 67 -5.92 16.71 6.57
N SER A 68 -6.99 16.02 6.19
CA SER A 68 -7.83 16.55 5.12
C SER A 68 -9.17 15.84 4.97
N VAL A 69 -10.22 16.65 4.92
CA VAL A 69 -11.53 16.24 4.44
C VAL A 69 -11.84 17.02 3.17
N ARG A 70 -12.34 16.31 2.15
CA ARG A 70 -12.87 16.94 0.94
C ARG A 70 -14.34 16.62 0.81
N SER A 71 -15.16 17.67 0.76
CA SER A 71 -16.59 17.52 0.55
C SER A 71 -16.87 17.56 -0.94
N ILE A 72 -17.65 16.60 -1.42
CA ILE A 72 -18.17 16.58 -2.78
C ILE A 72 -19.55 17.23 -2.77
N ILE A 73 -19.68 18.30 -3.53
CA ILE A 73 -20.91 19.08 -3.67
C ILE A 73 -21.53 18.76 -5.02
N ARG A 74 -22.73 18.20 -5.01
CA ARG A 74 -23.56 18.06 -6.20
C ARG A 74 -24.24 19.38 -6.50
N ASN A 75 -24.06 19.88 -7.71
CA ASN A 75 -24.64 21.10 -8.22
C ASN A 75 -25.67 20.78 -9.32
N ASN A 76 -26.93 21.13 -9.10
CA ASN A 76 -28.02 20.95 -10.06
C ASN A 76 -28.45 22.28 -10.70
N GLY A 77 -27.55 23.27 -10.74
CA GLY A 77 -27.84 24.65 -11.20
C GLY A 77 -28.36 25.54 -10.07
N GLU A 78 -29.57 25.28 -9.57
CA GLU A 78 -30.21 26.10 -8.54
C GLU A 78 -29.92 25.63 -7.11
N ASN A 79 -29.61 24.35 -6.93
CA ASN A 79 -29.36 23.74 -5.62
C ASN A 79 -27.98 23.10 -5.55
N LYS A 80 -27.27 23.37 -4.45
CA LYS A 80 -25.98 22.74 -4.12
C LYS A 80 -26.14 21.90 -2.85
N ASN A 81 -25.93 20.60 -2.97
CA ASN A 81 -26.08 19.65 -1.88
C ASN A 81 -24.78 18.87 -1.65
N LYS A 82 -24.38 18.73 -0.40
CA LYS A 82 -23.24 17.87 -0.05
C LYS A 82 -23.65 16.40 -0.16
N VAL A 83 -22.94 15.64 -0.98
CA VAL A 83 -23.28 14.23 -1.26
C VAL A 83 -22.26 13.23 -0.72
N ALA A 84 -21.01 13.64 -0.56
CA ALA A 84 -20.01 12.80 0.08
C ALA A 84 -18.95 13.63 0.83
N ASP A 85 -18.38 13.07 1.89
CA ASP A 85 -17.15 13.54 2.51
C ASP A 85 -16.04 12.49 2.37
N ILE A 86 -14.91 12.90 1.81
CA ILE A 86 -13.73 12.07 1.58
C ILE A 86 -12.74 12.30 2.72
N TYR A 87 -12.45 11.23 3.47
CA TYR A 87 -11.50 11.17 4.57
C TYR A 87 -10.21 10.49 4.12
N TYR A 88 -9.06 11.06 4.42
CA TYR A 88 -7.76 10.45 4.11
C TYR A 88 -7.11 9.81 5.33
N PHE A 89 -6.82 8.51 5.26
CA PHE A 89 -6.21 7.76 6.36
C PHE A 89 -4.70 7.58 6.15
N GLU A 90 -3.90 8.49 6.72
CA GLU A 90 -2.43 8.48 6.60
C GLU A 90 -1.78 7.50 7.61
N TYR A 91 -1.46 6.28 7.16
CA TYR A 91 -0.70 5.30 7.94
C TYR A 91 0.78 5.21 7.53
N ALA A 92 1.14 5.63 6.30
CA ALA A 92 2.47 5.42 5.75
C ALA A 92 3.54 6.19 6.52
N LYS A 93 3.23 7.40 7.03
CA LYS A 93 4.10 8.12 7.98
C LYS A 93 4.44 7.26 9.21
N THR A 94 3.45 6.60 9.82
CA THR A 94 3.67 5.76 11.02
C THR A 94 4.67 4.64 10.74
N LEU A 95 4.50 3.93 9.62
CA LEU A 95 5.38 2.82 9.25
C LEU A 95 6.79 3.29 8.84
N ARG A 96 6.89 4.40 8.09
CA ARG A 96 8.18 4.91 7.59
C ARG A 96 9.03 5.60 8.65
N ASN A 97 8.41 6.34 9.59
CA ASN A 97 9.12 7.19 10.55
C ASN A 97 10.11 6.43 11.45
N VAL A 98 9.89 5.13 11.63
CA VAL A 98 10.74 4.22 12.42
C VAL A 98 12.05 3.98 11.69
N TRP A 99 11.97 3.74 10.38
CA TRP A 99 13.13 3.52 9.54
C TRP A 99 13.78 4.83 9.13
N ALA A 100 13.02 5.90 8.87
CA ALA A 100 13.55 7.21 8.53
C ALA A 100 14.61 7.70 9.52
N ARG A 101 14.43 7.43 10.82
CA ARG A 101 15.36 7.78 11.91
C ARG A 101 16.61 6.91 12.00
N LYS A 102 16.65 5.75 11.33
CA LYS A 102 17.82 4.86 11.32
C LYS A 102 18.86 5.36 10.31
N ASN A 103 20.14 5.14 10.59
CA ASN A 103 21.20 5.48 9.65
C ASN A 103 21.15 4.57 8.39
N ASN A 104 21.70 5.07 7.28
CA ASN A 104 21.63 4.38 5.98
C ASN A 104 22.41 3.06 5.94
N PHE A 105 23.46 2.92 6.77
CA PHE A 105 24.18 1.65 6.89
C PHE A 105 23.29 0.56 7.48
N LYS A 106 22.63 0.84 8.62
CA LYS A 106 21.71 -0.08 9.27
C LYS A 106 20.53 -0.43 8.35
N LYS A 107 19.98 0.55 7.63
CA LYS A 107 18.93 0.31 6.61
C LYS A 107 19.42 -0.69 5.55
N SER A 108 20.59 -0.45 4.97
CA SER A 108 21.16 -1.29 3.89
C SER A 108 21.48 -2.70 4.38
N MET A 109 22.06 -2.84 5.57
CA MET A 109 22.37 -4.14 6.18
C MET A 109 21.10 -4.94 6.49
N MET A 110 20.10 -4.31 7.10
CA MET A 110 18.82 -4.98 7.40
C MET A 110 18.10 -5.39 6.12
N LEU A 111 18.08 -4.52 5.11
CA LEU A 111 17.54 -4.85 3.80
C LEU A 111 18.23 -6.08 3.19
N PHE A 112 19.57 -6.12 3.21
CA PHE A 112 20.34 -7.24 2.67
C PHE A 112 19.92 -8.58 3.29
N PHE A 113 19.92 -8.67 4.63
CA PHE A 113 19.51 -9.90 5.32
C PHE A 113 18.04 -10.25 5.08
N THR A 114 17.18 -9.24 5.01
CA THR A 114 15.77 -9.43 4.74
C THR A 114 15.52 -9.97 3.34
N LEU A 115 16.22 -9.44 2.33
CA LEU A 115 16.13 -9.94 0.96
C LEU A 115 16.60 -11.39 0.86
N ILE A 116 17.69 -11.78 1.54
CA ILE A 116 18.14 -13.18 1.60
C ILE A 116 17.02 -14.08 2.16
N ASN A 117 16.37 -13.67 3.24
CA ASN A 117 15.28 -14.43 3.83
C ASN A 117 14.05 -14.51 2.91
N LEU A 118 13.67 -13.40 2.26
CA LEU A 118 12.58 -13.38 1.30
C LEU A 118 12.90 -14.25 0.07
N TYR A 119 14.16 -14.30 -0.35
CA TYR A 119 14.61 -15.19 -1.42
C TYR A 119 14.41 -16.66 -1.09
N TYR A 120 14.80 -17.05 0.12
CA TYR A 120 14.57 -18.40 0.61
C TYR A 120 13.07 -18.74 0.62
N LYS A 121 12.24 -17.83 1.13
CA LYS A 121 10.77 -18.00 1.13
C LYS A 121 10.19 -18.12 -0.28
N LEU A 122 10.62 -17.26 -1.21
CA LEU A 122 10.20 -17.32 -2.62
C LEU A 122 10.62 -18.65 -3.25
N PHE A 123 11.85 -19.10 -2.99
CA PHE A 123 12.33 -20.40 -3.46
C PHE A 123 11.46 -21.55 -2.94
N CYS A 124 11.12 -21.56 -1.65
CA CYS A 124 10.20 -22.54 -1.08
C CYS A 124 8.79 -22.45 -1.68
N SER A 125 8.32 -21.24 -1.99
CA SER A 125 6.95 -21.02 -2.49
C SER A 125 6.69 -21.68 -3.85
N PHE A 126 7.72 -21.89 -4.68
CA PHE A 126 7.62 -22.65 -5.93
C PHE A 126 7.09 -24.08 -5.72
N PHE A 127 7.21 -24.62 -4.51
CA PHE A 127 6.82 -25.99 -4.18
C PHE A 127 5.56 -26.10 -3.30
N THR A 128 5.05 -24.99 -2.73
CA THR A 128 4.05 -25.07 -1.65
C THR A 128 2.77 -24.31 -1.89
N VAL A 129 2.82 -23.05 -2.37
CA VAL A 129 1.65 -22.15 -2.38
C VAL A 129 1.33 -21.71 -3.81
N ARG A 130 0.11 -21.98 -4.28
CA ARG A 130 -0.41 -21.44 -5.53
C ARG A 130 -1.02 -20.06 -5.30
N SER A 131 -0.20 -19.01 -5.26
CA SER A 131 -0.71 -17.63 -5.19
C SER A 131 -0.45 -16.82 -6.46
N LYS A 132 0.66 -17.11 -7.15
CA LYS A 132 1.09 -16.38 -8.35
C LYS A 132 1.54 -17.34 -9.45
N ARG A 133 1.40 -16.93 -10.71
CA ARG A 133 1.92 -17.67 -11.88
C ARG A 133 3.45 -17.68 -11.85
N LEU A 134 4.06 -18.71 -12.42
CA LEU A 134 5.53 -18.83 -12.47
C LEU A 134 6.21 -17.60 -13.09
N SER A 135 5.64 -17.04 -14.16
CA SER A 135 6.17 -15.83 -14.81
C SER A 135 6.15 -14.60 -13.90
N GLU A 136 5.16 -14.51 -13.02
CA GLU A 136 5.04 -13.42 -12.04
C GLU A 136 6.06 -13.60 -10.92
N GLN A 137 6.22 -14.83 -10.43
CA GLN A 137 7.25 -15.18 -9.45
C GLN A 137 8.67 -14.89 -9.97
N PHE A 138 8.95 -15.15 -11.25
CA PHE A 138 10.22 -14.79 -11.87
C PHE A 138 10.46 -13.27 -11.92
N GLN A 139 9.43 -12.46 -12.23
CA GLN A 139 9.56 -11.00 -12.20
C GLN A 139 9.79 -10.47 -10.79
N ILE A 140 9.11 -11.05 -9.78
CA ILE A 140 9.35 -10.73 -8.37
C ILE A 140 10.78 -11.10 -7.96
N ALA A 141 11.23 -12.30 -8.30
CA ALA A 141 12.61 -12.74 -8.05
C ALA A 141 13.63 -11.79 -8.69
N TYR A 142 13.39 -11.39 -9.94
CA TYR A 142 14.27 -10.46 -10.65
C TYR A 142 14.29 -9.07 -10.00
N ALA A 143 13.15 -8.54 -9.56
CA ALA A 143 13.08 -7.28 -8.83
C ALA A 143 13.86 -7.34 -7.50
N MET A 144 13.68 -8.43 -6.75
CA MET A 144 14.43 -8.69 -5.52
C MET A 144 15.94 -8.83 -5.78
N LEU A 145 16.35 -9.28 -6.97
CA LEU A 145 17.77 -9.43 -7.33
C LEU A 145 18.44 -8.09 -7.51
N LEU A 146 17.77 -7.19 -8.22
CA LEU A 146 18.24 -5.81 -8.35
C LEU A 146 18.34 -5.12 -7.00
N MET A 147 17.32 -5.32 -6.14
CA MET A 147 17.35 -4.80 -4.76
C MET A 147 18.50 -5.38 -3.94
N LEU A 148 18.80 -6.67 -4.11
CA LEU A 148 19.91 -7.33 -3.44
C LEU A 148 21.25 -6.76 -3.92
N PHE A 149 21.46 -6.62 -5.22
CA PHE A 149 22.66 -5.99 -5.77
C PHE A 149 22.82 -4.55 -5.29
N LEU A 150 21.74 -3.78 -5.22
CA LEU A 150 21.78 -2.41 -4.72
C LEU A 150 22.13 -2.35 -3.23
N SER A 151 21.61 -3.30 -2.42
CA SER A 151 21.97 -3.42 -1.00
C SER A 151 23.46 -3.80 -0.81
N ILE A 152 23.98 -4.75 -1.59
CA ILE A 152 25.39 -5.15 -1.58
C ILE A 152 26.27 -3.98 -1.99
N TYR A 153 25.88 -3.27 -3.05
CA TYR A 153 26.58 -2.08 -3.52
C TYR A 153 26.72 -1.03 -2.40
N MET A 154 25.66 -0.76 -1.64
CA MET A 154 25.72 0.18 -0.51
C MET A 154 26.68 -0.29 0.60
N ILE A 155 26.75 -1.59 0.86
CA ILE A 155 27.72 -2.17 1.81
C ILE A 155 29.16 -1.97 1.30
N ILE A 156 29.41 -2.22 0.02
CA ILE A 156 30.72 -2.04 -0.61
C ILE A 156 31.17 -0.57 -0.54
N VAL A 157 30.29 0.38 -0.85
CA VAL A 157 30.61 1.82 -0.74
C VAL A 157 31.04 2.20 0.67
N ILE A 158 30.41 1.61 1.70
CA ILE A 158 30.74 1.92 3.09
C ILE A 158 32.10 1.34 3.47
N ILE A 159 32.42 0.13 3.01
CA ILE A 159 33.75 -0.47 3.18
C ILE A 159 34.81 0.38 2.45
N ALA A 160 34.50 0.88 1.25
CA ALA A 160 35.37 1.75 0.47
C ALA A 160 35.70 3.05 1.22
N VAL A 161 34.69 3.71 1.78
CA VAL A 161 34.86 4.93 2.58
C VAL A 161 35.73 4.65 3.80
N ALA A 162 35.50 3.54 4.52
CA ALA A 162 36.35 3.14 5.64
C ALA A 162 37.81 2.90 5.20
N GLY A 163 38.02 2.32 4.01
CA GLY A 163 39.34 2.16 3.40
C GLY A 163 40.04 3.49 3.10
N VAL A 164 39.33 4.45 2.51
CA VAL A 164 39.86 5.81 2.23
C VAL A 164 40.20 6.53 3.53
N VAL A 165 39.34 6.45 4.54
CA VAL A 165 39.61 7.03 5.88
C VAL A 165 40.89 6.42 6.47
N LYS A 166 41.04 5.09 6.40
CA LYS A 166 42.25 4.38 6.85
C LYS A 166 43.51 4.84 6.10
N SER A 167 43.42 5.15 4.80
CA SER A 167 44.57 5.63 4.01
C SER A 167 44.91 7.10 4.25
N VAL A 168 43.92 7.95 4.55
CA VAL A 168 44.13 9.40 4.74
C VAL A 168 44.60 9.72 6.16
N ILE A 169 44.11 9.04 7.20
CA ILE A 169 44.47 9.36 8.60
C ILE A 169 46.00 9.36 8.85
N PRO A 170 46.80 8.40 8.36
CA PRO A 170 48.25 8.44 8.52
C PRO A 170 48.90 9.66 7.86
N SER A 171 48.35 10.12 6.72
CA SER A 171 48.85 11.32 6.03
C SER A 171 48.58 12.63 6.80
N LEU A 172 47.67 12.59 7.78
CA LEU A 172 47.39 13.70 8.69
C LEU A 172 48.25 13.67 9.97
N GLY A 173 49.24 12.75 10.06
CA GLY A 173 50.11 12.62 11.24
C GLY A 173 49.43 11.95 12.45
N ILE A 174 48.28 11.31 12.26
CA ILE A 174 47.56 10.58 13.30
C ILE A 174 48.00 9.11 13.24
N GLU A 175 48.74 8.63 14.24
CA GLU A 175 49.17 7.24 14.33
C GLU A 175 48.01 6.30 14.76
N ILE A 176 47.39 5.63 13.79
CA ILE A 176 46.38 4.56 14.04
C ILE A 176 47.06 3.25 14.51
N SER A 177 48.38 3.15 14.42
CA SER A 177 49.15 1.92 14.67
C SER A 177 48.91 1.30 16.05
N LYS A 178 48.50 2.08 17.06
CA LYS A 178 48.11 1.57 18.38
C LYS A 178 46.72 0.91 18.45
N TRP A 179 45.86 1.13 17.46
CA TRP A 179 44.48 0.63 17.45
C TRP A 179 44.28 -0.65 16.62
N THR A 180 45.24 -1.01 15.77
CA THR A 180 45.05 -2.08 14.75
C THR A 180 46.16 -3.14 14.75
N SER A 181 47.12 -3.09 15.67
CA SER A 181 48.33 -3.91 15.67
C SER A 181 48.10 -5.43 15.73
N ASP A 182 46.93 -5.87 16.17
CA ASP A 182 46.68 -7.29 16.44
C ASP A 182 45.81 -7.99 15.37
N ILE A 183 45.35 -7.27 14.35
CA ILE A 183 44.49 -7.84 13.30
C ILE A 183 45.34 -8.20 12.07
N LYS A 184 45.93 -9.40 12.10
CA LYS A 184 46.56 -10.04 10.92
C LYS A 184 45.49 -10.67 10.02
N ILE A 185 44.77 -9.84 9.27
CA ILE A 185 43.93 -10.31 8.17
C ILE A 185 44.82 -10.34 6.92
N GLU A 186 45.24 -11.54 6.48
CA GLU A 186 45.66 -11.74 5.07
C GLU A 186 44.55 -11.13 4.21
N ASP A 187 44.84 -10.20 3.29
CA ASP A 187 44.09 -8.95 3.13
C ASP A 187 43.05 -8.90 1.97
N PRO A 188 41.89 -9.61 2.02
CA PRO A 188 40.80 -9.48 1.04
C PRO A 188 40.20 -8.07 1.04
N LEU A 189 40.48 -7.26 2.08
CA LEU A 189 40.11 -5.85 2.11
C LEU A 189 40.90 -5.06 1.06
N ASN A 190 42.15 -5.41 0.74
CA ASN A 190 42.89 -4.75 -0.35
C ASN A 190 42.25 -5.02 -1.73
N ILE A 191 41.76 -6.24 -1.96
CA ILE A 191 41.00 -6.57 -3.17
C ILE A 191 39.73 -5.72 -3.22
N LEU A 192 38.97 -5.67 -2.11
CA LEU A 192 37.76 -4.84 -2.02
C LEU A 192 38.05 -3.36 -2.26
N VAL A 193 39.15 -2.83 -1.73
CA VAL A 193 39.56 -1.43 -1.90
C VAL A 193 39.90 -1.13 -3.36
N VAL A 194 40.66 -2.00 -4.05
CA VAL A 194 40.99 -1.82 -5.48
C VAL A 194 39.74 -1.85 -6.35
N TYR A 195 38.81 -2.79 -6.11
CA TYR A 195 37.56 -2.84 -6.87
C TYR A 195 36.59 -1.72 -6.48
N SER A 196 36.66 -1.20 -5.26
CA SER A 196 35.80 -0.10 -4.83
C SER A 196 35.96 1.18 -5.65
N GLY A 197 37.16 1.44 -6.17
CA GLY A 197 37.41 2.58 -7.08
C GLY A 197 36.56 2.52 -8.35
N HIS A 198 36.40 1.33 -8.94
CA HIS A 198 35.53 1.12 -10.10
C HIS A 198 34.05 1.35 -9.74
N PHE A 199 33.63 0.91 -8.56
CA PHE A 199 32.28 1.15 -8.05
C PHE A 199 31.98 2.63 -7.85
N VAL A 200 32.93 3.42 -7.36
CA VAL A 200 32.76 4.87 -7.23
C VAL A 200 32.52 5.52 -8.61
N ILE A 201 33.28 5.12 -9.64
CA ILE A 201 33.08 5.64 -11.01
C ILE A 201 31.70 5.25 -11.56
N ILE A 202 31.30 3.99 -11.41
CA ILE A 202 29.97 3.51 -11.83
C ILE A 202 28.86 4.28 -11.09
N SER A 203 29.04 4.52 -9.79
CA SER A 203 28.09 5.29 -8.99
C SER A 203 27.94 6.73 -9.44
N ALA A 204 29.06 7.35 -9.83
CA ALA A 204 29.07 8.71 -10.35
C ALA A 204 28.34 8.77 -11.70
N LEU A 205 28.54 7.77 -12.57
CA LEU A 205 27.80 7.62 -13.82
C LEU A 205 26.29 7.44 -13.58
N ILE A 206 25.89 6.55 -12.67
CA ILE A 206 24.47 6.35 -12.31
C ILE A 206 23.86 7.68 -11.81
N LYS A 207 24.60 8.42 -10.96
CA LYS A 207 24.18 9.72 -10.45
C LYS A 207 23.94 10.74 -11.57
N SER A 208 24.69 10.67 -12.67
CA SER A 208 24.50 11.54 -13.83
C SER A 208 23.21 11.24 -14.60
N PHE A 209 22.73 9.99 -14.60
CA PHE A 209 21.50 9.61 -15.29
C PHE A 209 20.26 9.66 -14.40
N VAL A 210 20.41 9.40 -13.10
CA VAL A 210 19.32 9.41 -12.12
C VAL A 210 19.70 10.34 -10.96
N PRO A 211 19.36 11.64 -11.06
CA PRO A 211 19.53 12.54 -9.95
C PRO A 211 18.75 12.01 -8.73
N ASP A 212 19.29 12.21 -7.54
CA ASP A 212 18.67 11.80 -6.27
C ASP A 212 18.39 10.29 -6.09
N TYR A 213 19.04 9.40 -6.86
CA TYR A 213 18.85 7.94 -6.73
C TYR A 213 18.99 7.45 -5.27
N GLN A 214 19.87 8.07 -4.47
CA GLN A 214 20.06 7.73 -3.07
C GLN A 214 18.83 8.03 -2.21
N LYS A 215 18.16 9.16 -2.46
CA LYS A 215 16.93 9.54 -1.75
C LYS A 215 15.79 8.62 -2.12
N THR A 216 15.62 8.34 -3.42
CA THR A 216 14.63 7.39 -3.93
C THR A 216 14.86 6.00 -3.36
N PHE A 217 16.10 5.50 -3.40
CA PHE A 217 16.46 4.22 -2.81
C PHE A 217 16.17 4.20 -1.31
N THR A 218 16.62 5.20 -0.56
CA THR A 218 16.42 5.26 0.90
C THR A 218 14.94 5.26 1.27
N SER A 219 14.11 6.04 0.55
CA SER A 219 12.65 6.07 0.74
C SER A 219 11.98 4.72 0.44
N MET A 220 12.42 4.05 -0.62
CA MET A 220 11.94 2.70 -0.95
C MET A 220 12.31 1.70 0.14
N VAL A 221 13.54 1.75 0.67
CA VAL A 221 13.98 0.88 1.77
C VAL A 221 13.18 1.16 3.05
N GLU A 222 12.94 2.42 3.39
CA GLU A 222 12.11 2.80 4.54
C GLU A 222 10.68 2.25 4.41
N SER A 223 10.10 2.35 3.21
CA SER A 223 8.75 1.86 2.94
C SER A 223 8.69 0.33 3.01
N LEU A 224 9.60 -0.36 2.32
CA LEU A 224 9.66 -1.82 2.30
C LEU A 224 9.90 -2.39 3.69
N MET A 225 10.86 -1.85 4.44
CA MET A 225 11.13 -2.31 5.80
C MET A 225 9.97 -2.02 6.75
N GLY A 226 9.30 -0.87 6.63
CA GLY A 226 8.09 -0.57 7.41
C GLY A 226 6.95 -1.55 7.14
N VAL A 227 6.75 -1.93 5.87
CA VAL A 227 5.78 -2.97 5.48
C VAL A 227 6.17 -4.33 6.04
N ILE A 228 7.45 -4.69 5.98
CA ILE A 228 7.93 -5.98 6.49
C ILE A 228 7.78 -6.08 8.01
N ASP A 229 8.11 -5.02 8.76
CA ASP A 229 7.92 -4.99 10.21
C ASP A 229 6.42 -5.10 10.55
N TYR A 230 5.55 -4.40 9.81
CA TYR A 230 4.10 -4.52 9.97
C TYR A 230 3.58 -5.94 9.72
N ILE A 231 3.95 -6.55 8.59
CA ILE A 231 3.46 -7.87 8.16
C ILE A 231 4.07 -9.00 9.01
N SER A 232 5.37 -8.94 9.26
CA SER A 232 6.12 -10.06 9.88
C SER A 232 6.09 -10.02 11.40
N LEU A 233 6.20 -8.83 11.99
CA LEU A 233 6.34 -8.65 13.44
C LEU A 233 5.06 -8.11 14.08
N GLY A 234 4.10 -7.64 13.28
CA GLY A 234 2.91 -6.97 13.79
C GLY A 234 3.20 -5.59 14.37
N GLU A 235 4.38 -5.02 14.12
CA GLU A 235 4.71 -3.69 14.64
C GLU A 235 3.71 -2.65 14.11
N TYR A 236 3.27 -1.75 14.99
CA TYR A 236 2.32 -0.68 14.70
C TYR A 236 0.90 -1.12 14.32
N LYS A 237 0.56 -2.43 14.32
CA LYS A 237 -0.81 -2.90 14.06
C LYS A 237 -1.80 -2.27 15.02
N ASP A 238 -1.53 -2.33 16.32
CA ASP A 238 -2.42 -1.77 17.35
C ASP A 238 -2.56 -0.25 17.24
N ILE A 239 -1.47 0.45 16.92
CA ILE A 239 -1.48 1.91 16.77
C ILE A 239 -2.33 2.31 15.55
N ILE A 240 -2.15 1.63 14.42
CA ILE A 240 -2.92 1.88 13.21
C ILE A 240 -4.39 1.50 13.45
N ALA A 241 -4.65 0.40 14.17
CA ALA A 241 -6.00 -0.03 14.51
C ALA A 241 -6.73 0.93 15.44
N GLY A 242 -6.05 1.43 16.47
CA GLY A 242 -6.58 2.50 17.32
C GLY A 242 -6.94 3.75 16.51
N ARG A 243 -6.04 4.22 15.63
CA ARG A 243 -6.30 5.40 14.78
C ARG A 243 -7.46 5.18 13.81
N PHE A 244 -7.59 3.98 13.23
CA PHE A 244 -8.71 3.64 12.34
C PHE A 244 -10.03 3.58 13.11
N ALA A 245 -10.04 2.98 14.30
CA ALA A 245 -11.21 2.94 15.17
C ALA A 245 -11.66 4.35 15.59
N ASP A 246 -10.74 5.23 15.97
CA ASP A 246 -11.02 6.63 16.32
C ASP A 246 -11.65 7.38 15.13
N MET A 247 -11.17 7.11 13.90
CA MET A 247 -11.75 7.67 12.68
C MET A 247 -13.20 7.24 12.49
N LEU A 248 -13.46 5.94 12.66
CA LEU A 248 -14.81 5.40 12.53
C LEU A 248 -15.74 5.98 13.58
N ASP A 249 -15.30 6.16 14.82
CA ASP A 249 -16.10 6.81 15.87
C ASP A 249 -16.46 8.25 15.48
N TYR A 250 -15.48 9.00 14.99
CA TYR A 250 -15.70 10.36 14.53
C TYR A 250 -16.69 10.41 13.36
N ILE A 251 -16.48 9.61 12.32
CA ILE A 251 -17.37 9.59 11.13
C ILE A 251 -18.78 9.15 11.54
N SER A 252 -18.90 8.10 12.35
CA SER A 252 -20.20 7.58 12.79
C SER A 252 -20.99 8.60 13.62
N SER A 253 -20.32 9.53 14.29
CA SER A 253 -20.98 10.61 15.05
C SER A 253 -21.58 11.73 14.17
N ASN A 254 -21.22 11.79 12.89
CA ASN A 254 -21.62 12.86 11.96
C ASN A 254 -22.86 12.53 11.11
N ASN A 255 -23.61 11.48 11.44
CA ASN A 255 -24.87 11.09 10.78
C ASN A 255 -24.77 10.89 9.25
N TYR A 256 -23.72 10.23 8.77
CA TYR A 256 -23.64 9.79 7.37
C TYR A 256 -24.62 8.65 7.08
N GLU A 257 -25.14 8.58 5.85
CA GLU A 257 -26.01 7.48 5.41
C GLU A 257 -25.20 6.18 5.33
N ARG A 258 -24.02 6.22 4.70
CA ARG A 258 -23.11 5.07 4.57
C ARG A 258 -21.66 5.46 4.74
N ILE A 259 -20.86 4.51 5.23
CA ILE A 259 -19.40 4.63 5.28
C ILE A 259 -18.79 3.63 4.29
N HIS A 260 -18.08 4.14 3.29
CA HIS A 260 -17.36 3.37 2.30
C HIS A 260 -15.86 3.41 2.59
N VAL A 261 -15.18 2.27 2.59
CA VAL A 261 -13.72 2.21 2.68
C VAL A 261 -13.17 1.91 1.29
N VAL A 262 -12.38 2.82 0.72
CA VAL A 262 -11.67 2.63 -0.55
C VAL A 262 -10.19 2.58 -0.24
N SER A 263 -9.52 1.52 -0.67
CA SER A 263 -8.14 1.24 -0.30
C SER A 263 -7.31 0.86 -1.50
N TYR A 264 -6.05 1.27 -1.52
CA TYR A 264 -5.14 1.06 -2.65
C TYR A 264 -3.82 0.40 -2.21
N SER A 265 -3.40 -0.64 -2.93
CA SER A 265 -2.17 -1.38 -2.71
C SER A 265 -1.99 -1.83 -1.25
N MET A 266 -0.90 -1.46 -0.58
CA MET A 266 -0.67 -1.76 0.83
C MET A 266 -1.79 -1.21 1.73
N GLY A 267 -2.45 -0.13 1.33
CA GLY A 267 -3.63 0.40 2.03
C GLY A 267 -4.78 -0.60 2.09
N SER A 268 -4.90 -1.48 1.10
CA SER A 268 -5.88 -2.58 1.16
C SER A 268 -5.53 -3.60 2.23
N VAL A 269 -4.25 -3.87 2.47
CA VAL A 269 -3.82 -4.76 3.56
C VAL A 269 -4.15 -4.14 4.91
N ILE A 270 -3.91 -2.83 5.06
CA ILE A 270 -4.29 -2.07 6.25
C ILE A 270 -5.81 -2.14 6.46
N ALA A 271 -6.62 -1.93 5.40
CA ALA A 271 -8.07 -2.04 5.49
C ALA A 271 -8.50 -3.45 5.96
N LEU A 272 -7.94 -4.49 5.35
CA LEU A 272 -8.24 -5.88 5.69
C LEU A 272 -7.84 -6.23 7.12
N ASP A 273 -6.70 -5.78 7.60
CA ASP A 273 -6.26 -6.01 8.99
C ASP A 273 -7.16 -5.33 10.02
N ASN A 274 -7.80 -4.22 9.67
CA ASN A 274 -8.68 -3.48 10.56
C ASN A 274 -10.12 -3.98 10.56
N ILE A 275 -10.63 -4.37 9.39
CA ILE A 275 -11.99 -4.89 9.22
C ILE A 275 -12.04 -6.37 9.62
N PHE A 276 -10.96 -7.12 9.34
CA PHE A 276 -10.83 -8.55 9.62
C PHE A 276 -9.53 -8.83 10.42
N PRO A 277 -9.47 -8.47 11.71
CA PRO A 277 -8.28 -8.64 12.53
C PRO A 277 -7.93 -10.11 12.76
N TYR A 278 -6.65 -10.39 12.95
CA TYR A 278 -6.16 -11.73 13.25
C TYR A 278 -6.40 -12.10 14.72
N GLY A 279 -6.95 -13.29 14.99
CA GLY A 279 -7.04 -13.85 16.34
C GLY A 279 -8.04 -13.19 17.29
N ASP A 280 -8.46 -11.96 17.01
CA ASP A 280 -9.38 -11.17 17.82
C ASP A 280 -10.76 -11.03 17.15
N SER A 281 -11.78 -10.71 17.96
CA SER A 281 -13.06 -10.24 17.45
C SER A 281 -12.91 -8.83 16.89
N PRO A 282 -13.47 -8.53 15.70
CA PRO A 282 -13.47 -7.18 15.18
C PRO A 282 -14.15 -6.20 16.13
N SER A 283 -13.65 -4.97 16.18
CA SER A 283 -14.30 -3.88 16.90
C SER A 283 -15.72 -3.67 16.37
N LEU A 284 -16.73 -3.54 17.25
CA LEU A 284 -18.12 -3.28 16.83
C LEU A 284 -18.28 -2.04 15.95
N ARG A 285 -17.32 -1.11 15.99
CA ARG A 285 -17.27 0.09 15.14
C ARG A 285 -17.26 -0.22 13.64
N VAL A 286 -16.67 -1.35 13.26
CA VAL A 286 -16.61 -1.76 11.83
C VAL A 286 -18.00 -2.09 11.28
N ASN A 287 -19.00 -2.34 12.14
CA ASN A 287 -20.39 -2.55 11.74
C ASN A 287 -21.02 -1.35 11.01
N ASN A 288 -20.42 -0.16 11.12
CA ASN A 288 -20.86 1.03 10.40
C ASN A 288 -20.32 1.09 8.95
N ILE A 289 -19.41 0.18 8.57
CA ILE A 289 -18.84 0.12 7.23
C ILE A 289 -19.82 -0.59 6.29
N TYR A 290 -20.31 0.15 5.31
CA TYR A 290 -21.22 -0.36 4.28
C TYR A 290 -20.45 -1.14 3.21
N SER A 291 -19.36 -0.58 2.68
CA SER A 291 -18.57 -1.24 1.65
C SER A 291 -17.07 -1.16 1.86
N LEU A 292 -16.37 -2.16 1.34
CA LEU A 292 -14.92 -2.17 1.17
C LEU A 292 -14.57 -2.27 -0.31
N THR A 293 -13.70 -1.40 -0.79
CA THR A 293 -13.10 -1.50 -2.12
C THR A 293 -11.59 -1.65 -1.96
N THR A 294 -11.04 -2.71 -2.54
CA THR A 294 -9.59 -2.94 -2.60
C THR A 294 -9.10 -2.76 -4.03
N ILE A 295 -8.08 -1.94 -4.24
CA ILE A 295 -7.54 -1.60 -5.57
C ILE A 295 -6.09 -2.08 -5.62
N GLY A 296 -5.75 -2.97 -6.55
CA GLY A 296 -4.41 -3.54 -6.65
C GLY A 296 -3.97 -4.23 -5.36
N CYS A 297 -4.87 -4.93 -4.66
CA CYS A 297 -4.55 -5.52 -3.36
C CYS A 297 -3.39 -6.53 -3.46
N PRO A 298 -2.29 -6.40 -2.69
CA PRO A 298 -1.15 -7.31 -2.76
C PRO A 298 -1.37 -8.63 -2.00
N TYR A 299 -2.59 -9.16 -2.00
CA TYR A 299 -2.98 -10.36 -1.25
C TYR A 299 -2.11 -11.58 -1.59
N ASP A 300 -2.01 -11.92 -2.87
CA ASP A 300 -1.21 -13.07 -3.33
C ASP A 300 0.30 -12.84 -3.22
N PHE A 301 0.73 -11.59 -3.38
CA PHE A 301 2.13 -11.22 -3.16
C PHE A 301 2.53 -11.46 -1.71
N ILE A 302 1.67 -11.10 -0.74
CA ILE A 302 1.94 -11.36 0.68
C ILE A 302 1.90 -12.86 0.98
N ARG A 303 0.92 -13.60 0.47
CA ARG A 303 0.84 -15.08 0.64
C ARG A 303 2.08 -15.79 0.11
N LEU A 304 2.73 -15.24 -0.91
CA LEU A 304 3.98 -15.79 -1.46
C LEU A 304 5.10 -15.88 -0.41
N PHE A 305 5.19 -14.90 0.50
CA PHE A 305 6.25 -14.83 1.52
C PHE A 305 5.75 -15.11 2.96
N TRP A 306 4.46 -14.97 3.20
CA TRP A 306 3.78 -15.19 4.48
C TRP A 306 2.46 -15.91 4.23
N GLY A 307 2.53 -17.20 3.84
CA GLY A 307 1.37 -17.99 3.40
C GLY A 307 0.14 -17.93 4.31
N TYR A 308 0.36 -17.92 5.62
CA TYR A 308 -0.70 -17.92 6.64
C TYR A 308 -1.16 -16.51 7.07
N TYR A 309 -0.67 -15.44 6.45
CA TYR A 309 -0.93 -14.06 6.90
C TYR A 309 -2.42 -13.68 6.90
N PHE A 310 -3.17 -14.20 5.93
CA PHE A 310 -4.60 -13.91 5.80
C PHE A 310 -5.49 -14.97 6.43
N GLU A 311 -4.93 -15.90 7.21
CA GLU A 311 -5.68 -16.96 7.88
C GLU A 311 -6.03 -16.60 9.32
N GLY A 312 -7.11 -17.20 9.84
CA GLY A 312 -7.49 -17.05 11.24
C GLY A 312 -7.99 -15.66 11.61
N ARG A 313 -8.65 -14.98 10.67
CA ARG A 313 -9.22 -13.65 10.88
C ARG A 313 -10.63 -13.73 11.44
N GLY A 314 -10.97 -12.77 12.31
CA GLY A 314 -12.31 -12.55 12.82
C GLY A 314 -13.14 -11.69 11.87
N MET A 315 -14.46 -11.83 11.93
CA MET A 315 -15.39 -11.08 11.08
C MET A 315 -16.74 -10.88 11.78
N LEU A 316 -17.39 -9.73 11.55
CA LEU A 316 -18.79 -9.50 11.93
C LEU A 316 -19.72 -9.91 10.79
N LYS A 317 -20.93 -10.37 11.12
CA LYS A 317 -21.93 -10.74 10.11
C LYS A 317 -22.22 -9.58 9.18
N ASP A 318 -22.29 -9.86 7.88
CA ASP A 318 -22.71 -8.90 6.85
C ASP A 318 -21.85 -7.62 6.82
N VAL A 319 -20.59 -7.70 7.29
CA VAL A 319 -19.64 -6.58 7.29
C VAL A 319 -18.36 -6.96 6.52
N PRO A 320 -18.01 -6.20 5.47
CA PRO A 320 -18.83 -5.19 4.80
C PRO A 320 -20.01 -5.85 4.07
N ILE A 321 -21.08 -5.08 3.83
CA ILE A 321 -22.24 -5.53 3.03
C ILE A 321 -21.80 -5.79 1.59
N GLN A 322 -20.91 -4.94 1.08
CA GLN A 322 -20.36 -5.05 -0.27
C GLN A 322 -18.83 -5.00 -0.22
N TRP A 323 -18.16 -5.97 -0.86
CA TRP A 323 -16.72 -5.92 -1.07
C TRP A 323 -16.43 -5.95 -2.57
N LEU A 324 -15.80 -4.90 -3.09
CA LEU A 324 -15.31 -4.81 -4.47
C LEU A 324 -13.79 -5.00 -4.49
N ASN A 325 -13.27 -5.76 -5.44
CA ASN A 325 -11.84 -5.87 -5.70
C ASN A 325 -11.50 -5.44 -7.13
N VAL A 326 -10.78 -4.34 -7.28
CA VAL A 326 -10.30 -3.84 -8.57
C VAL A 326 -8.88 -4.32 -8.79
N TYR A 327 -8.65 -5.05 -9.88
CA TYR A 327 -7.32 -5.54 -10.24
C TYR A 327 -7.07 -5.44 -11.74
N SER A 328 -5.80 -5.29 -12.11
CA SER A 328 -5.33 -5.43 -13.49
C SER A 328 -4.66 -6.79 -13.66
N PRO A 329 -5.02 -7.59 -14.68
CA PRO A 329 -4.31 -8.84 -15.00
C PRO A 329 -2.83 -8.63 -15.35
N SER A 330 -2.44 -7.38 -15.60
CA SER A 330 -1.07 -7.00 -15.92
C SER A 330 -0.30 -6.46 -14.69
N ASP A 331 -0.97 -6.28 -13.56
CA ASP A 331 -0.38 -5.90 -12.27
C ASP A 331 0.05 -7.16 -11.52
N ILE A 332 1.36 -7.31 -11.34
CA ILE A 332 1.94 -8.51 -10.70
C ILE A 332 1.79 -8.48 -9.19
N LEU A 333 1.66 -7.29 -8.59
CA LEU A 333 1.47 -7.16 -7.16
C LEU A 333 0.01 -7.39 -6.79
N GLY A 334 -0.92 -6.82 -7.57
CA GLY A 334 -2.36 -6.97 -7.38
C GLY A 334 -2.87 -8.41 -7.45
N SER A 335 -3.95 -8.69 -6.74
CA SER A 335 -4.58 -10.00 -6.65
C SER A 335 -6.01 -9.95 -7.16
N ASN A 336 -6.43 -11.03 -7.82
CA ASN A 336 -7.82 -11.30 -8.16
C ASN A 336 -8.50 -12.22 -7.13
N PHE A 337 -7.85 -12.51 -6.00
CA PHE A 337 -8.30 -13.45 -4.97
C PHE A 337 -8.62 -14.84 -5.55
N ARG A 338 -7.74 -15.34 -6.43
CA ARG A 338 -7.81 -16.69 -7.02
C ARG A 338 -6.47 -17.40 -6.97
N ASP A 339 -6.52 -18.73 -6.80
CA ASP A 339 -5.33 -19.60 -6.86
C ASP A 339 -5.09 -20.17 -8.28
N ASP A 340 -5.85 -19.71 -9.28
CA ASP A 340 -5.74 -20.10 -10.68
C ASP A 340 -5.37 -18.95 -11.62
N ALA A 341 -5.08 -19.28 -12.89
CA ALA A 341 -4.66 -18.31 -13.89
C ALA A 341 -5.83 -17.63 -14.62
N LYS A 342 -7.05 -17.64 -14.06
CA LYS A 342 -8.23 -17.10 -14.74
C LYS A 342 -8.55 -15.69 -14.29
N ASN A 343 -9.14 -14.92 -15.19
CA ASN A 343 -9.63 -13.57 -14.91
C ASN A 343 -11.15 -13.64 -14.68
N GLU A 344 -11.58 -14.35 -13.64
CA GLU A 344 -12.99 -14.63 -13.32
C GLU A 344 -13.36 -14.02 -11.94
N GLU A 345 -14.57 -14.34 -11.44
CA GLU A 345 -15.02 -13.98 -10.08
C GLU A 345 -14.03 -14.44 -9.01
N ALA A 346 -13.94 -13.80 -7.85
CA ALA A 346 -13.07 -14.30 -6.79
C ALA A 346 -13.58 -15.66 -6.25
N ASP A 347 -12.67 -16.55 -5.87
CA ASP A 347 -13.01 -17.83 -5.21
C ASP A 347 -12.51 -17.91 -3.76
N HIS A 348 -11.70 -16.94 -3.35
CA HIS A 348 -11.17 -16.80 -1.99
C HIS A 348 -11.50 -15.44 -1.37
N SER A 349 -11.47 -15.41 -0.04
CA SER A 349 -11.51 -14.21 0.78
C SER A 349 -10.34 -14.25 1.77
N VAL A 350 -10.26 -13.28 2.67
CA VAL A 350 -9.48 -13.49 3.90
C VAL A 350 -10.06 -14.71 4.65
N SER A 351 -9.17 -15.62 5.09
CA SER A 351 -9.55 -16.92 5.65
C SER A 351 -9.93 -16.77 7.13
N ILE A 352 -11.14 -17.24 7.45
CA ILE A 352 -11.78 -17.06 8.75
C ILE A 352 -11.70 -18.37 9.54
N LYS A 353 -11.13 -18.32 10.75
CA LYS A 353 -11.13 -19.49 11.65
C LYS A 353 -12.52 -19.63 12.28
N LYS A 354 -13.08 -20.85 12.25
CA LYS A 354 -14.10 -21.28 13.22
C LYS A 354 -13.45 -21.31 14.61
N MET A 355 -13.71 -20.32 15.45
CA MET A 355 -13.50 -20.42 16.90
C MET A 355 -14.81 -20.81 17.59
N GLY A 356 -14.70 -21.62 18.63
CA GLY A 356 -15.74 -22.46 19.21
C GLY A 356 -17.08 -21.79 19.54
N ASP A 357 -18.13 -22.55 19.24
CA ASP A 357 -19.55 -22.44 19.61
C ASP A 357 -20.14 -21.03 19.79
N SER A 358 -20.89 -20.65 18.73
CA SER A 358 -21.70 -19.44 18.54
C SER A 358 -20.92 -18.19 18.11
N TYR A 359 -20.56 -18.15 16.82
CA TYR A 359 -21.03 -17.14 15.85
C TYR A 359 -20.82 -17.70 14.43
N TYR A 360 -21.94 -18.07 13.78
CA TYR A 360 -22.12 -18.70 12.44
C TYR A 360 -21.75 -20.19 12.29
N ASN A 361 -22.74 -21.03 12.58
CA ASN A 361 -22.92 -22.31 11.90
C ASN A 361 -23.63 -22.02 10.57
N ASP A 362 -22.89 -22.00 9.46
CA ASP A 362 -23.23 -22.66 8.20
C ASP A 362 -22.19 -22.32 7.14
N GLU A 363 -21.94 -23.26 6.24
CA GLU A 363 -20.84 -23.30 5.29
C GLU A 363 -20.69 -22.03 4.42
N LYS A 364 -19.42 -21.57 4.23
CA LYS A 364 -18.93 -20.35 3.53
C LYS A 364 -19.16 -19.03 4.27
N ILE A 365 -18.23 -18.61 5.13
CA ILE A 365 -18.51 -17.51 6.07
C ILE A 365 -17.50 -16.38 5.90
N GLY A 366 -17.61 -15.64 4.80
CA GLY A 366 -16.88 -14.40 4.52
C GLY A 366 -17.44 -13.75 3.25
N PRO A 367 -17.58 -12.41 3.16
CA PRO A 367 -17.91 -11.77 1.90
C PRO A 367 -16.77 -12.06 0.91
N ILE A 368 -17.10 -12.70 -0.20
CA ILE A 368 -16.17 -12.88 -1.31
C ILE A 368 -16.18 -11.58 -2.11
N PRO A 369 -15.02 -10.97 -2.41
CA PRO A 369 -14.99 -9.74 -3.17
C PRO A 369 -15.54 -9.94 -4.59
N GLU A 370 -16.35 -8.98 -5.04
CA GLU A 370 -16.73 -8.88 -6.44
C GLU A 370 -15.55 -8.30 -7.24
N ASN A 371 -15.00 -9.11 -8.14
CA ASN A 371 -13.88 -8.72 -8.98
C ASN A 371 -14.28 -7.75 -10.11
N ILE A 372 -13.58 -6.63 -10.21
CA ILE A 372 -13.68 -5.65 -11.29
C ILE A 372 -12.34 -5.62 -12.03
N VAL A 373 -12.35 -6.03 -13.29
CA VAL A 373 -11.14 -6.06 -14.13
C VAL A 373 -10.84 -4.65 -14.65
N PHE A 374 -9.67 -4.12 -14.31
CA PHE A 374 -9.14 -2.87 -14.85
C PHE A 374 -8.15 -3.15 -15.98
N THR A 375 -8.51 -2.78 -17.21
CA THR A 375 -7.69 -3.04 -18.41
C THR A 375 -6.75 -1.89 -18.78
N GLY A 376 -6.47 -0.96 -17.86
CA GLY A 376 -5.44 0.07 -18.06
C GLY A 376 -4.03 -0.51 -17.98
N GLY A 377 -3.09 0.12 -18.69
CA GLY A 377 -1.65 -0.21 -18.62
C GLY A 377 -1.04 -0.72 -19.92
N ILE A 378 0.25 -1.02 -19.85
CA ILE A 378 1.04 -1.48 -21.00
C ILE A 378 1.00 -3.00 -21.02
N ASN A 379 0.50 -3.57 -22.12
CA ASN A 379 0.49 -5.01 -22.34
C ASN A 379 1.58 -5.40 -23.35
N ILE A 380 2.77 -5.73 -22.85
CA ILE A 380 3.86 -6.26 -23.67
C ILE A 380 3.87 -7.78 -23.52
N LYS A 381 3.81 -8.50 -24.65
CA LYS A 381 3.88 -9.96 -24.68
C LYS A 381 5.33 -10.44 -24.87
N GLY A 382 5.64 -11.59 -24.30
CA GLY A 382 6.89 -12.33 -24.55
C GLY A 382 7.99 -12.08 -23.50
N ILE A 383 9.20 -12.59 -23.78
CA ILE A 383 10.31 -12.63 -22.81
C ILE A 383 10.77 -11.24 -22.35
N LEU A 384 10.58 -10.20 -23.18
CA LEU A 384 10.88 -8.82 -22.81
C LEU A 384 10.01 -8.32 -21.66
N GLN A 385 8.81 -8.89 -21.46
CA GLN A 385 7.95 -8.57 -20.32
C GLN A 385 8.65 -8.90 -18.98
N TRP A 386 9.52 -9.91 -18.97
CA TRP A 386 10.16 -10.37 -17.73
C TRP A 386 11.23 -9.40 -17.23
N PHE A 387 11.93 -8.72 -18.14
CA PHE A 387 13.05 -7.82 -17.80
C PHE A 387 12.66 -6.36 -17.65
N SER A 388 11.46 -5.97 -18.07
CA SER A 388 11.04 -4.58 -18.21
C SER A 388 10.29 -4.02 -17.02
N PHE A 389 10.08 -4.83 -15.96
CA PHE A 389 9.31 -4.44 -14.78
C PHE A 389 7.89 -3.92 -15.08
N PHE A 390 7.33 -4.21 -16.26
CA PHE A 390 6.00 -3.72 -16.62
C PHE A 390 4.95 -4.14 -15.62
N GLY A 391 5.04 -5.34 -15.06
CA GLY A 391 4.05 -5.78 -14.09
C GLY A 391 4.07 -5.01 -12.78
N ILE A 392 5.25 -4.57 -12.34
CA ILE A 392 5.40 -3.71 -11.15
C ILE A 392 5.02 -2.27 -11.50
N ARG A 393 5.34 -1.80 -12.71
CA ARG A 393 4.94 -0.46 -13.17
C ARG A 393 3.42 -0.35 -13.35
N ASN A 394 2.78 -1.37 -13.91
CA ASN A 394 1.33 -1.41 -14.10
C ASN A 394 0.57 -1.36 -12.77
N HIS A 395 1.21 -1.70 -11.66
CA HIS A 395 0.66 -1.48 -10.33
C HIS A 395 0.38 0.00 -10.04
N GLY A 396 1.17 0.93 -10.58
CA GLY A 396 0.91 2.38 -10.45
C GLY A 396 -0.23 2.88 -11.35
N VAL A 397 -0.61 2.13 -12.38
CA VAL A 397 -1.45 2.62 -13.48
C VAL A 397 -2.91 2.87 -13.09
N TYR A 398 -3.38 2.37 -11.95
CA TYR A 398 -4.74 2.63 -11.48
C TYR A 398 -5.05 4.13 -11.32
N PHE A 399 -4.01 4.97 -11.15
CA PHE A 399 -4.12 6.41 -10.94
C PHE A 399 -3.07 7.26 -11.70
N GLU A 400 -2.19 6.68 -12.53
CA GLU A 400 -0.94 7.33 -13.01
C GLU A 400 -1.13 8.48 -14.02
N ASP A 401 -2.27 8.62 -14.70
CA ASP A 401 -2.42 9.71 -15.66
C ASP A 401 -2.75 11.01 -14.93
N ASN A 402 -1.75 11.63 -14.30
CA ASN A 402 -1.88 12.89 -13.56
C ASN A 402 -2.38 14.05 -14.44
N GLU A 403 -2.22 13.95 -15.76
CA GLU A 403 -2.75 14.92 -16.72
C GLU A 403 -4.19 14.60 -17.14
N CYS A 404 -4.61 13.33 -17.03
CA CYS A 404 -5.95 12.87 -17.34
C CYS A 404 -6.66 12.36 -16.07
N ILE A 405 -7.28 13.28 -15.32
CA ILE A 405 -8.21 12.98 -14.20
C ILE A 405 -9.23 11.91 -14.64
N GLU A 406 -9.59 11.99 -15.91
CA GLU A 406 -10.50 11.21 -16.73
C GLU A 406 -10.11 9.75 -17.06
N LYS A 407 -8.96 9.23 -16.65
CA LYS A 407 -8.67 7.78 -16.80
C LYS A 407 -8.32 7.19 -15.45
N SER A 408 -9.35 6.78 -14.71
CA SER A 408 -9.18 6.20 -13.38
C SER A 408 -9.85 4.83 -13.26
N CYS A 409 -9.35 4.01 -12.35
CA CYS A 409 -10.00 2.76 -11.96
C CYS A 409 -11.33 2.96 -11.21
N LEU A 410 -11.69 4.20 -10.85
CA LEU A 410 -12.87 4.53 -10.05
C LEU A 410 -14.18 4.40 -10.83
N SER A 411 -14.14 4.42 -12.17
CA SER A 411 -15.37 4.37 -12.98
C SER A 411 -16.26 3.16 -12.66
N GLY A 412 -15.65 1.96 -12.60
CA GLY A 412 -16.37 0.74 -12.22
C GLY A 412 -16.81 0.72 -10.76
N ILE A 413 -16.06 1.41 -9.87
CA ILE A 413 -16.37 1.50 -8.45
C ILE A 413 -17.60 2.38 -8.23
N ILE A 414 -17.60 3.61 -8.77
CA ILE A 414 -18.68 4.58 -8.60
C ILE A 414 -20.02 4.01 -9.11
N HIS A 415 -20.01 3.39 -10.29
CA HIS A 415 -21.19 2.74 -10.83
C HIS A 415 -21.74 1.69 -9.85
N LYS A 416 -20.88 0.81 -9.30
CA LYS A 416 -21.28 -0.26 -8.38
C LYS A 416 -21.74 0.24 -7.01
N LEU A 417 -21.16 1.31 -6.49
CA LEU A 417 -21.53 1.89 -5.19
C LEU A 417 -22.84 2.68 -5.26
N TYR A 418 -23.12 3.34 -6.39
CA TYR A 418 -24.17 4.36 -6.49
C TYR A 418 -25.22 4.13 -7.58
N ALA A 419 -25.18 3.02 -8.32
CA ALA A 419 -26.22 2.69 -9.30
C ALA A 419 -27.63 2.75 -8.68
N GLY A 420 -28.53 3.47 -9.36
CA GLY A 420 -29.91 3.66 -8.91
C GLY A 420 -30.08 4.51 -7.66
N LYS A 421 -29.03 5.20 -7.19
CA LYS A 421 -29.09 6.09 -6.02
C LYS A 421 -29.30 7.54 -6.44
N PRO A 422 -29.94 8.37 -5.58
CA PRO A 422 -30.18 9.78 -5.87
C PRO A 422 -28.90 10.58 -6.16
N ILE A 423 -27.75 10.12 -5.66
CA ILE A 423 -26.46 10.78 -5.94
C ILE A 423 -26.11 10.76 -7.43
N LEU A 424 -26.54 9.77 -8.24
CA LEU A 424 -26.30 9.69 -9.70
C LEU A 424 -27.54 10.02 -10.56
N ALA A 425 -28.70 10.22 -9.93
CA ALA A 425 -29.99 10.39 -10.60
C ALA A 425 -30.20 11.79 -11.18
#